data_AF-A0AA86GGX0-F1
#
_entry.id   AF-A0AA86GGX0-F1
#
_cell.length_a   1.000
_cell.length_b   1.000
_cell.length_c   1.000
_cell.angle_alpha   90.00
_cell.angle_beta   90.00
_cell.angle_gamma   90.00
#
_symmetry.space_group_name_H-M   'P 1'
#
loop_
_entity.id
_entity.type
_entity.pdbx_description
1 polymer ?
#
loop_
_entity_poly.entity_id
_entity_poly.type
_entity_poly.pdbx_seq_one_letter_code
_entity_poly.pdbx_strand_id
1 'polypeptide(L)' 'MRASINNVPVFQSASGEGLVDPINSALWLVNDLIARSNYLSAGDIVATGSIIPMLLQILPGQELKVELSGVGDAAARFL' A
#
# COMPACT_ATOMS: atom_id res chain seq x y z
N MET A 1 -4.11 -0.08 10.55
CA MET A 1 -4.36 -1.01 9.43
C MET A 1 -4.25 -2.43 9.95
N ARG A 2 -5.03 -3.38 9.42
CA ARG A 2 -4.90 -4.81 9.73
C ARG A 2 -4.82 -5.60 8.44
N ALA A 3 -4.01 -6.65 8.40
CA ALA A 3 -4.00 -7.61 7.30
C ALA A 3 -4.10 -9.04 7.84
N SER A 4 -4.80 -9.91 7.11
CA SER A 4 -4.96 -11.32 7.44
C SER A 4 -4.88 -12.21 6.20
N ILE A 5 -4.31 -13.41 6.35
CA ILE A 5 -4.37 -14.47 5.34
C ILE A 5 -5.31 -15.57 5.86
N ASN A 6 -6.35 -15.92 5.11
CA ASN A 6 -7.35 -16.90 5.53
C ASN A 6 -7.89 -16.61 6.95
N ASN A 7 -8.17 -15.33 7.23
CA ASN A 7 -8.58 -14.80 8.54
C ASN A 7 -7.55 -14.90 9.68
N VAL A 8 -6.33 -15.38 9.41
CA VAL A 8 -5.22 -15.37 10.36
C VAL A 8 -4.51 -14.01 10.28
N PRO A 9 -4.49 -13.20 11.35
CA PRO A 9 -3.81 -11.91 11.33
C PRO A 9 -2.31 -12.07 11.08
N VAL A 10 -1.79 -11.32 10.10
CA VAL A 10 -0.36 -11.33 9.70
C VAL A 10 0.30 -9.98 9.89
N PHE A 11 -0.50 -8.91 9.99
CA PHE A 11 0.01 -7.57 10.26
C PHE A 11 -1.05 -6.71 10.97
N GLN A 12 -0.60 -5.90 11.93
CA GLN A 12 -1.43 -4.88 12.56
C GLN A 12 -0.57 -3.66 12.88
N SER A 13 -1.06 -2.48 12.51
CA SER A 13 -0.48 -1.20 12.91
C SER A 13 -1.56 -0.30 13.52
N ALA A 14 -1.22 0.32 14.65
CA ALA A 14 -1.95 1.48 15.15
C ALA A 14 -1.61 2.65 14.21
N SER A 15 -2.65 3.33 13.72
CA SER A 15 -2.58 4.41 12.75
C SER A 15 -1.58 5.51 13.13
N GLY A 16 -0.69 5.87 12.20
CA GLY A 16 0.07 7.12 12.25
C GLY A 16 1.53 7.00 11.78
N GLU A 17 2.21 5.92 12.17
CA GLU A 17 3.64 5.74 11.88
C GLU A 17 3.82 4.73 10.75
N GLY A 18 3.36 5.10 9.56
CA GLY A 18 3.98 4.53 8.36
C GLY A 18 5.44 4.99 8.36
N LEU A 19 6.38 4.09 8.09
CA LEU A 19 7.80 4.42 7.86
C LEU A 19 8.01 5.50 6.77
N VAL A 20 6.94 5.82 6.02
CA VAL A 20 6.91 6.70 4.87
C VAL A 20 5.61 7.52 4.89
N ASP A 21 5.73 8.84 4.80
CA ASP A 21 4.61 9.76 4.60
C ASP A 21 4.18 9.71 3.10
N PRO A 22 2.91 9.32 2.79
CA PRO A 22 2.41 9.24 1.43
C PRO A 22 2.58 10.52 0.60
N ILE A 23 2.43 11.69 1.23
CA ILE A 23 2.54 12.99 0.57
C ILE A 23 3.99 13.26 0.18
N ASN A 24 4.94 12.98 1.09
CA ASN A 24 6.36 13.14 0.82
C ASN A 24 6.84 12.18 -0.29
N SER A 25 6.34 10.94 -0.32
CA SER A 25 6.61 10.01 -1.42
C SER A 25 6.15 10.53 -2.77
N ALA A 26 4.92 11.04 -2.84
CA ALA A 26 4.36 11.60 -4.07
C ALA A 26 5.17 12.83 -4.53
N LEU A 27 5.53 13.71 -3.59
CA LEU A 27 6.35 14.89 -3.87
C LEU A 27 7.74 14.51 -4.40
N TRP A 28 8.39 13.54 -3.79
CA TRP A 28 9.68 13.03 -4.27
C TRP A 28 9.57 12.49 -5.70
N LEU A 29 8.54 11.69 -5.98
CA LEU A 29 8.32 11.13 -7.32
C LEU A 29 8.13 12.22 -8.37
N VAL A 30 7.31 13.24 -8.08
CA VAL A 30 7.08 14.37 -9.00
C VAL A 30 8.38 15.12 -9.30
N ASN A 31 9.20 15.38 -8.27
CA ASN A 31 10.48 16.05 -8.46
C ASN A 31 11.47 15.23 -9.31
N ASP A 32 11.55 13.92 -9.11
CA ASP A 32 12.40 13.03 -9.92
C ASP A 32 11.92 12.96 -11.38
N LEU A 33 10.60 12.92 -11.62
CA LEU A 33 10.04 12.96 -12.97
C LEU A 33 10.39 14.25 -13.70
N ILE A 34 10.24 15.41 -13.05
CA ILE A 34 10.59 16.72 -13.63
C ILE A 34 12.07 16.77 -14.00
N ALA A 35 12.96 16.27 -13.14
CA ALA A 35 14.39 16.20 -13.41
C ALA A 35 14.72 15.36 -14.66
N ARG A 36 13.84 14.41 -15.03
CA ARG A 36 13.94 13.55 -16.21
C ARG A 36 13.11 14.04 -17.39
N SER A 37 12.63 15.29 -17.37
CA SER A 37 11.74 15.87 -18.40
C SER A 37 10.43 15.08 -18.59
N ASN A 38 9.88 14.56 -17.49
CA ASN A 38 8.64 13.79 -17.45
C ASN A 38 7.66 14.39 -16.42
N TYR A 39 6.40 13.94 -16.40
CA TYR A 39 5.35 14.48 -15.54
C TYR A 39 4.26 13.44 -15.24
N LEU A 40 3.45 13.72 -14.21
CA LEU A 40 2.17 13.04 -13.97
C LEU A 40 1.05 13.80 -14.67
N SER A 41 0.13 13.07 -15.26
CA SER A 41 -1.08 13.60 -15.89
C SER A 41 -2.26 13.55 -14.94
N ALA A 42 -3.25 14.41 -15.18
CA ALA A 42 -4.52 14.35 -14.46
C ALA A 42 -5.19 12.99 -14.71
N GLY A 43 -5.58 12.32 -13.62
CA GLY A 43 -6.15 10.97 -13.67
C GLY A 43 -5.15 9.84 -13.39
N ASP A 44 -3.86 10.14 -13.31
CA ASP A 44 -2.86 9.14 -12.92
C ASP A 44 -3.07 8.67 -11.48
N ILE A 45 -2.88 7.36 -11.26
CA ILE A 45 -2.95 6.72 -9.94
C ILE A 45 -1.53 6.40 -9.48
N VAL A 46 -1.14 6.92 -8.31
CA VAL A 46 0.19 6.73 -7.73
C VAL A 46 0.12 5.87 -6.47
N ALA A 47 0.87 4.78 -6.44
CA ALA A 47 1.11 4.00 -5.23
C ALA A 47 2.31 4.61 -4.46
N THR A 48 2.04 5.25 -3.32
CA THR A 48 3.04 6.04 -2.56
C THR A 48 3.99 5.20 -1.69
N GLY A 49 3.80 3.88 -1.63
CA GLY A 49 4.63 2.95 -0.87
C GLY A 49 3.83 1.84 -0.19
N SER A 50 4.55 0.92 0.45
CA SER A 50 3.96 -0.13 1.30
C SER A 50 4.00 0.29 2.77
N ILE A 51 2.90 0.06 3.48
CA ILE A 51 2.83 0.22 4.95
C ILE A 51 3.31 -1.05 5.65
N ILE A 52 3.33 -2.20 4.94
CA ILE A 52 3.78 -3.47 5.50
C ILE A 52 5.30 -3.54 5.32
N PRO A 53 6.08 -3.60 6.42
CA PRO A 53 7.55 -3.57 6.38
C PRO A 53 8.18 -4.90 5.95
N MET A 54 7.37 -5.95 5.73
CA MET A 54 7.83 -7.28 5.38
C MET A 54 7.24 -7.75 4.06
N LEU A 55 8.00 -8.56 3.35
CA LEU A 55 7.53 -9.28 2.18
C LEU A 55 6.53 -10.35 2.64
N LEU A 56 5.28 -10.20 2.23
CA LEU A 56 4.18 -11.08 2.63
C LEU A 56 3.97 -12.12 1.54
N GLN A 57 4.37 -13.36 1.81
CA GLN A 57 4.20 -14.45 0.85
C GLN A 57 2.76 -14.97 0.91
N ILE A 58 2.10 -15.00 -0.26
CA ILE A 58 0.73 -15.52 -0.41
C ILE A 58 0.78 -16.68 -1.39
N LEU A 59 0.24 -17.82 -1.00
CA LEU A 59 0.25 -19.06 -1.77
C LEU A 59 -1.09 -19.24 -2.54
N PRO A 60 -1.10 -20.06 -3.61
CA PRO A 60 -2.34 -20.43 -4.27
C PRO A 60 -3.38 -20.99 -3.30
N GLY A 61 -4.64 -20.62 -3.51
CA GLY A 61 -5.77 -20.96 -2.65
C GLY A 61 -5.94 -20.07 -1.42
N GLN A 62 -5.00 -19.15 -1.13
CA GLN A 62 -5.10 -18.24 0.01
C GLN A 62 -5.87 -16.95 -0.33
N GLU A 63 -6.53 -16.38 0.67
CA GLU A 63 -7.18 -15.08 0.60
C GLU A 63 -6.46 -14.08 1.51
N LEU A 64 -6.07 -12.93 0.95
CA LEU A 64 -5.57 -11.78 1.70
C LEU A 64 -6.73 -10.79 1.91
N LYS A 65 -6.95 -10.38 3.16
CA LYS A 65 -7.83 -9.25 3.51
C LYS A 65 -7.00 -8.16 4.19
N VAL A 66 -7.18 -6.91 3.75
CA VAL A 66 -6.58 -5.71 4.34
C VAL A 66 -7.70 -4.75 4.76
N GLU A 67 -7.65 -4.31 6.02
CA GLU A 67 -8.66 -3.44 6.64
C GLU A 67 -8.02 -2.09 6.99
N LEU A 68 -8.56 -1.02 6.41
CA LEU A 68 -8.10 0.36 6.59
C LEU A 68 -9.20 1.19 7.24
N SER A 69 -9.02 1.49 8.53
CA SER A 69 -9.96 2.33 9.29
C SER A 69 -10.18 3.69 8.60
N GLY A 70 -11.44 4.06 8.41
CA GLY A 70 -11.84 5.34 7.79
C GLY A 70 -11.76 5.40 6.26
N VAL A 71 -11.24 4.35 5.59
CA VAL A 71 -11.15 4.29 4.12
C VAL A 71 -11.96 3.11 3.56
N GLY A 72 -11.89 1.95 4.21
CA GLY A 72 -12.57 0.73 3.79
C GLY A 72 -11.65 -0.49 3.78
N ASP A 73 -12.18 -1.59 3.26
CA ASP A 73 -11.47 -2.88 3.18
C ASP A 73 -11.14 -3.24 1.72
N ALA A 74 -10.04 -3.96 1.53
CA ALA A 74 -9.66 -4.58 0.26
C ALA A 74 -9.36 -6.07 0.47
N ALA A 75 -9.77 -6.92 -0.47
CA ALA A 75 -9.51 -8.36 -0.40
C ALA A 75 -9.22 -8.95 -1.78
N ALA A 76 -8.37 -9.97 -1.80
CA ALA A 76 -8.05 -10.73 -3.01
C ALA A 76 -7.84 -12.21 -2.67
N ARG A 77 -8.36 -13.09 -3.54
CA ARG A 77 -8.11 -14.54 -3.50
C ARG A 77 -7.14 -14.90 -4.61
N PHE A 78 -6.11 -15.64 -4.24
CA PHE A 78 -5.04 -16.06 -5.16
C PHE A 78 -5.36 -17.48 -5.64
N LEU A 79 -5.51 -17.66 -6.96
CA LEU A 79 -5.89 -18.93 -7.59
C LEU A 79 -4.67 -19.76 -8.01
#